data_AF-A0AAW2L893-F1
#
_entry.id   AF-A0AAW2L893-F1
#
_cell.length_a   1.000
_cell.length_b   1.000
_cell.length_c   1.000
_cell.angle_alpha   90.00
_cell.angle_beta   90.00
_cell.angle_gamma   90.00
#
_symmetry.space_group_name_H-M   'P 1'
#
loop_
_entity.id
_entity.type
_entity.pdbx_description
1 polymer ?
#
loop_
_entity_poly.entity_id
_entity_poly.type
_entity_poly.pdbx_seq_one_letter_code
_entity_poly.pdbx_strand_id
1 'polypeptide(L)'
;METHQQLLKILEALVSRGLRRSQDSPDSDLSAVKALDELRTASGLILSGDPLLVSLSQHLFQLADSVQDLHNTKPAQGLISFLTRRVRSHEVSRLAAEIESELDALIDRENVSNLTKNLAGMRCNVQASVVSTEEDQLFDLMSVLQERLSRGFDIDLQDLLLKSGIFTELEWVLCNPLFSKRVREKAAISMKELVLFNKDVFVGSVLIGGSVKALISMGSLCSLQVLSSLIKAIKSPLVDEMESCGGILKIVGHLSSEDMETRAMAVECVMEIGYFGRKEAVESMINGRLIKRLVELQRAEVGVARERKHPFANCVARLAVQLEVGEGLRQREKRAFKQQILSKVREACVSDAESATIVAQVLWGSSP
;
A
#
# COMPACT_ATOMS: atom_id res chain seq x y z
N MET A 1 2.17 20.17 23.25
CA MET A 1 1.97 18.74 22.88
C MET A 1 0.60 18.25 23.32
N GLU A 2 0.22 18.37 24.60
CA GLU A 2 -1.14 18.01 25.06
C GLU A 2 -2.26 18.83 24.39
N THR A 3 -2.04 20.13 24.15
CA THR A 3 -3.03 21.05 23.58
C THR A 3 -3.38 20.76 22.11
N HIS A 4 -2.43 20.32 21.29
CA HIS A 4 -2.67 19.91 19.90
C HIS A 4 -3.37 18.54 19.81
N GLN A 5 -3.03 17.60 20.70
CA GLN A 5 -3.74 16.32 20.80
C GLN A 5 -5.19 16.47 21.28
N GLN A 6 -5.45 17.41 22.18
CA GLN A 6 -6.80 17.76 22.61
C GLN A 6 -7.60 18.41 21.49
N LEU A 7 -6.97 19.30 20.72
CA LEU A 7 -7.58 19.94 19.55
C LEU A 7 -7.91 18.91 18.47
N LEU A 8 -6.99 17.99 18.15
CA LEU A 8 -7.24 16.88 17.24
C LEU A 8 -8.39 15.99 17.71
N LYS A 9 -8.46 15.63 19.00
CA LYS A 9 -9.60 14.88 19.55
C LYS A 9 -10.93 15.64 19.45
N ILE A 10 -10.91 16.96 19.62
CA ILE A 10 -12.10 17.81 19.46
C ILE A 10 -12.52 17.88 17.98
N LEU A 11 -11.56 17.97 17.07
CA LEU A 11 -11.77 18.00 15.62
C LEU A 11 -12.25 16.65 15.07
N GLU A 12 -11.65 15.54 15.51
CA GLU A 12 -12.13 14.18 15.24
C GLU A 12 -13.54 13.97 15.78
N ALA A 13 -13.83 14.49 16.98
CA ALA A 13 -15.17 14.46 17.57
C ALA A 13 -16.19 15.28 16.76
N LEU A 14 -15.78 16.36 16.11
CA LEU A 14 -16.64 17.18 15.24
C LEU A 14 -16.88 16.51 13.88
N VAL A 15 -15.86 15.94 13.27
CA VAL A 15 -15.97 15.16 12.03
C VAL A 15 -16.91 13.96 12.26
N SER A 16 -16.73 13.24 13.37
CA SER A 16 -17.58 12.09 13.71
C SER A 16 -19.01 12.46 14.14
N ARG A 17 -19.24 13.66 14.70
CA ARG A 17 -20.58 14.17 15.05
C ARG A 17 -21.30 14.87 13.89
N GLY A 18 -20.57 15.49 12.96
CA GLY A 18 -21.13 16.28 11.86
C GLY A 18 -21.57 15.46 10.64
N LEU A 19 -20.97 14.28 10.41
CA LEU A 19 -21.20 13.48 9.19
C LEU A 19 -22.23 12.36 9.35
N ARG A 20 -22.69 12.03 10.57
CA ARG A 20 -23.84 11.11 10.75
C ARG A 20 -25.15 11.90 10.82
N ARG A 21 -25.59 12.41 9.67
CA ARG A 21 -26.97 12.83 9.49
C ARG A 21 -27.87 11.59 9.51
N SER A 22 -28.65 11.42 10.57
CA SER A 22 -29.92 10.71 10.51
C SER A 22 -30.91 11.36 11.47
N GLN A 23 -31.86 12.07 10.86
CA GLN A 23 -33.27 12.28 11.22
C GLN A 23 -33.68 12.43 12.71
N ASP A 24 -34.49 13.48 12.90
CA ASP A 24 -35.48 13.70 13.98
C ASP A 24 -35.02 14.44 15.24
N SER A 25 -35.10 15.79 15.21
CA SER A 25 -35.71 16.65 16.23
C SER A 25 -35.29 18.12 16.02
N PRO A 26 -36.21 19.11 16.10
CA PRO A 26 -35.87 20.54 16.02
C PRO A 26 -34.99 21.06 17.19
N ASP A 27 -34.83 20.29 18.28
CA ASP A 27 -33.88 20.60 19.35
C ASP A 27 -32.41 20.32 18.97
N SER A 28 -32.17 19.59 17.87
CA SER A 28 -30.83 19.22 17.40
C SER A 28 -30.10 20.40 16.76
N ASP A 29 -30.83 21.34 16.14
CA ASP A 29 -30.26 22.49 15.43
C ASP A 29 -29.70 23.55 16.41
N LEU A 30 -30.38 23.79 17.54
CA LEU A 30 -29.88 24.67 18.61
C LEU A 30 -28.65 24.10 19.31
N SER A 31 -28.57 22.78 19.47
CA SER A 31 -27.40 22.09 20.02
C SER A 31 -26.19 22.19 19.08
N ALA A 32 -26.39 22.12 17.76
CA ALA A 32 -25.33 22.25 16.77
C ALA A 32 -24.77 23.68 16.68
N VAL A 33 -25.64 24.70 16.74
CA VAL A 33 -25.25 26.11 16.79
C VAL A 33 -24.46 26.43 18.06
N LYS A 34 -24.91 25.92 19.21
CA LYS A 34 -24.19 26.10 20.48
C LYS A 34 -22.81 25.44 20.47
N ALA A 35 -22.70 24.24 19.89
CA ALA A 35 -21.41 23.56 19.72
C ALA A 35 -20.47 24.31 18.76
N LEU A 36 -21.00 24.95 17.71
CA LEU A 36 -20.24 25.83 16.81
C LEU A 36 -19.75 27.10 17.50
N ASP A 37 -20.53 27.70 18.40
CA ASP A 37 -20.12 28.87 19.19
C ASP A 37 -19.05 28.52 20.25
N GLU A 38 -19.16 27.33 20.88
CA GLU A 38 -18.12 26.79 21.75
C GLU A 38 -16.82 26.53 20.97
N LEU A 39 -16.93 26.01 19.74
CA LEU A 39 -15.80 25.82 18.82
C LEU A 39 -15.17 27.15 18.38
N ARG A 40 -15.99 28.17 18.07
CA ARG A 40 -15.56 29.54 17.77
C ARG A 40 -14.72 30.13 18.91
N THR A 41 -15.17 29.91 20.14
CA THR A 41 -14.48 30.41 21.34
C THR A 41 -13.19 29.65 21.63
N ALA A 42 -13.18 28.33 21.45
CA ALA A 42 -11.99 27.49 21.63
C ALA A 42 -10.94 27.70 20.51
N SER A 43 -11.38 27.86 19.26
CA SER A 43 -10.51 28.08 18.11
C SER A 43 -9.78 29.42 18.16
N GLY A 44 -10.46 30.51 18.53
CA GLY A 44 -9.84 31.83 18.65
C GLY A 44 -8.68 31.90 19.65
N LEU A 45 -8.73 31.09 20.72
CA LEU A 45 -7.70 31.04 21.78
C LEU A 45 -6.53 30.09 21.46
N ILE A 46 -6.75 29.03 20.67
CA ILE A 46 -5.75 27.96 20.45
C ILE A 46 -5.12 28.04 19.05
N LEU A 47 -5.85 28.52 18.04
CA LEU A 47 -5.43 28.50 16.62
C LEU A 47 -4.76 29.79 16.15
N SER A 48 -4.89 30.90 16.87
CA SER A 48 -4.37 32.22 16.45
C SER A 48 -2.83 32.34 16.52
N GLY A 49 -2.15 31.37 17.14
CA GLY A 49 -0.70 31.36 17.29
C GLY A 49 0.08 30.62 16.19
N ASP A 50 -0.57 29.76 15.40
CA ASP A 50 0.08 29.02 14.31
C ASP A 50 -0.38 29.59 12.95
N PRO A 51 0.53 30.10 12.10
CA PRO A 51 0.21 30.63 10.78
C PRO A 51 -0.63 29.68 9.91
N LEU A 52 -0.54 28.37 10.14
CA LEU A 52 -1.25 27.34 9.38
C LEU A 52 -2.69 27.13 9.83
N LEU A 53 -3.00 27.49 11.07
CA LEU A 53 -4.32 27.31 11.67
C LEU A 53 -5.18 28.58 11.58
N VAL A 54 -4.59 29.69 11.12
CA VAL A 54 -5.30 30.95 10.86
C VAL A 54 -6.36 30.76 9.77
N SER A 55 -6.04 30.05 8.70
CA SER A 55 -7.00 29.73 7.62
C SER A 55 -8.17 28.90 8.15
N LEU A 56 -7.89 27.79 8.85
CA LEU A 56 -8.90 26.95 9.49
C LEU A 56 -9.80 27.75 10.44
N SER A 57 -9.20 28.63 11.25
CA SER A 57 -9.96 29.50 12.14
C SER A 57 -10.91 30.40 11.34
N GLN A 58 -10.44 31.05 10.27
CA GLN A 58 -11.27 31.91 9.43
C GLN A 58 -12.43 31.14 8.78
N HIS A 59 -12.18 29.93 8.25
CA HIS A 59 -13.23 29.09 7.68
C HIS A 59 -14.26 28.65 8.73
N LEU A 60 -13.82 28.31 9.96
CA LEU A 60 -14.72 27.98 11.07
C LEU A 60 -15.58 29.17 11.51
N PHE A 61 -15.01 30.39 11.56
CA PHE A 61 -15.75 31.62 11.83
C PHE A 61 -16.79 31.89 10.72
N GLN A 62 -16.40 31.76 9.45
CA GLN A 62 -17.31 31.95 8.31
C GLN A 62 -18.43 30.91 8.27
N LEU A 63 -18.14 29.66 8.62
CA LEU A 63 -19.14 28.60 8.73
C LEU A 63 -20.14 28.91 9.85
N ALA A 64 -19.66 29.33 11.03
CA ALA A 64 -20.51 29.70 12.15
C ALA A 64 -21.44 30.88 11.80
N ASP A 65 -20.91 31.93 11.19
CA ASP A 65 -21.71 33.09 10.76
C ASP A 65 -22.74 32.69 9.68
N SER A 66 -22.37 31.84 8.72
CA SER A 66 -23.26 31.36 7.65
C SER A 66 -24.41 30.48 8.17
N VAL A 67 -24.13 29.62 9.14
CA VAL A 67 -25.14 28.76 9.80
C VAL A 67 -26.07 29.61 10.67
N GLN A 68 -25.55 30.59 11.39
CA GLN A 68 -26.35 31.51 12.19
C GLN A 68 -27.28 32.36 11.32
N ASP A 69 -26.79 32.85 10.17
CA ASP A 69 -27.58 33.60 9.20
C ASP A 69 -28.68 32.76 8.54
N LEU A 70 -28.41 31.49 8.28
CA LEU A 70 -29.42 30.52 7.80
C LEU A 70 -30.52 30.28 8.86
N HIS A 71 -30.13 30.19 10.14
CA HIS A 71 -31.07 29.98 11.24
C HIS A 71 -31.91 31.24 11.54
N ASN A 72 -31.32 32.43 11.41
CA ASN A 72 -32.00 33.70 11.65
C ASN A 72 -32.97 34.11 10.52
N THR A 73 -32.82 33.56 9.30
CA THR A 73 -33.79 33.79 8.22
C THR A 73 -35.11 33.07 8.46
N LYS A 74 -36.14 33.83 8.88
CA LYS A 74 -37.54 33.36 8.97
C LYS A 74 -38.02 32.79 7.61
N PRO A 75 -38.92 31.78 7.60
CA PRO A 75 -39.44 31.19 6.38
C PRO A 75 -40.37 32.17 5.65
N ALA A 76 -39.79 33.12 4.91
CA ALA A 76 -40.55 33.96 4.00
C ALA A 76 -40.91 33.12 2.76
N GLN A 77 -42.20 33.05 2.40
CA GLN A 77 -42.69 32.30 1.24
C GLN A 77 -42.35 33.05 -0.06
N GLY A 78 -41.40 32.55 -0.85
CA GLY A 78 -41.03 33.12 -2.15
C GLY A 78 -39.95 32.32 -2.90
N LEU A 79 -39.92 32.42 -4.23
CA LEU A 79 -38.88 31.78 -5.07
C LEU A 79 -37.48 32.32 -4.76
N ILE A 80 -37.37 33.61 -4.41
CA ILE A 80 -36.11 34.26 -4.04
C ILE A 80 -35.59 33.69 -2.71
N SER A 81 -36.43 33.54 -1.68
CA SER A 81 -36.01 32.96 -0.41
C SER A 81 -35.61 31.49 -0.51
N PHE A 82 -36.22 30.73 -1.42
CA PHE A 82 -35.80 29.37 -1.74
C PHE A 82 -34.43 29.29 -2.41
N LEU A 83 -34.16 30.17 -3.40
CA LEU A 83 -32.86 30.26 -4.07
C LEU A 83 -31.77 30.73 -3.09
N THR A 84 -32.04 31.76 -2.28
CA THR A 84 -31.09 32.25 -1.26
C THR A 84 -30.78 31.18 -0.23
N ARG A 85 -31.76 30.37 0.20
CA ARG A 85 -31.53 29.25 1.13
C ARG A 85 -30.71 28.14 0.49
N ARG A 86 -30.92 27.82 -0.79
CA ARG A 86 -30.10 26.81 -1.51
C ARG A 86 -28.66 27.28 -1.72
N VAL A 87 -28.47 28.55 -2.10
CA VAL A 87 -27.14 29.16 -2.27
C VAL A 87 -26.39 29.15 -0.93
N ARG A 88 -27.03 29.57 0.17
CA ARG A 88 -26.41 29.53 1.50
C ARG A 88 -26.16 28.11 2.00
N SER A 89 -27.07 27.17 1.73
CA SER A 89 -26.82 25.76 2.04
C SER A 89 -25.63 25.20 1.26
N HIS A 90 -25.45 25.63 0.02
CA HIS A 90 -24.29 25.28 -0.79
C HIS A 90 -23.01 25.93 -0.25
N GLU A 91 -23.05 27.19 0.19
CA GLU A 91 -21.92 27.87 0.85
C GLU A 91 -21.51 27.17 2.14
N VAL A 92 -22.47 26.76 2.99
CA VAL A 92 -22.20 25.95 4.19
C VAL A 92 -21.56 24.61 3.83
N SER A 93 -22.09 23.90 2.82
CA SER A 93 -21.49 22.65 2.37
C SER A 93 -20.08 22.85 1.78
N ARG A 94 -19.84 23.95 1.06
CA ARG A 94 -18.52 24.29 0.52
C ARG A 94 -17.52 24.57 1.65
N LEU A 95 -17.88 25.45 2.60
CA LEU A 95 -17.04 25.77 3.75
C LEU A 95 -16.77 24.54 4.62
N ALA A 96 -17.77 23.68 4.83
CA ALA A 96 -17.58 22.43 5.55
C ALA A 96 -16.59 21.50 4.85
N ALA A 97 -16.67 21.39 3.52
CA ALA A 97 -15.72 20.59 2.73
C ALA A 97 -14.30 21.19 2.73
N GLU A 98 -14.16 22.52 2.68
CA GLU A 98 -12.88 23.22 2.80
C GLU A 98 -12.24 22.98 4.19
N ILE A 99 -13.04 23.06 5.25
CA ILE A 99 -12.60 22.76 6.62
C ILE A 99 -12.20 21.30 6.76
N GLU A 100 -13.00 20.36 6.25
CA GLU A 100 -12.68 18.93 6.26
C GLU A 100 -11.34 18.64 5.56
N SER A 101 -11.13 19.22 4.36
CA SER A 101 -9.88 19.10 3.62
C SER A 101 -8.69 19.69 4.39
N GLU A 102 -8.87 20.83 5.06
CA GLU A 102 -7.81 21.48 5.85
C GLU A 102 -7.47 20.67 7.11
N LEU A 103 -8.48 20.06 7.75
CA LEU A 103 -8.29 19.15 8.87
C LEU A 103 -7.55 17.88 8.47
N ASP A 104 -7.93 17.26 7.36
CA ASP A 104 -7.23 16.08 6.84
C ASP A 104 -5.76 16.41 6.53
N ALA A 105 -5.47 17.56 5.92
CA ALA A 105 -4.10 18.00 5.66
C ALA A 105 -3.27 18.21 6.95
N LEU A 106 -3.90 18.71 8.02
CA LEU A 106 -3.27 18.87 9.33
C LEU A 106 -3.01 17.51 10.01
N ILE A 107 -3.97 16.60 9.94
CA ILE A 107 -3.83 15.23 10.45
C ILE A 107 -2.69 14.52 9.72
N ASP A 108 -2.65 14.62 8.39
CA ASP A 108 -1.60 14.07 7.56
C ASP A 108 -0.23 14.60 7.95
N ARG A 109 -0.11 15.93 8.10
CA ARG A 109 1.11 16.60 8.55
C ARG A 109 1.59 16.08 9.89
N GLU A 110 0.70 15.98 10.86
CA GLU A 110 1.04 15.53 12.21
C GLU A 110 1.46 14.05 12.20
N ASN A 111 0.74 13.20 11.48
CA ASN A 111 1.04 11.77 11.35
C ASN A 111 2.42 11.53 10.72
N VAL A 112 2.70 12.18 9.59
CA VAL A 112 3.98 12.06 8.88
C VAL A 112 5.12 12.65 9.72
N SER A 113 4.89 13.82 10.35
CA SER A 113 5.86 14.46 11.26
C SER A 113 6.19 13.54 12.44
N ASN A 114 5.18 12.97 13.10
CA ASN A 114 5.37 12.12 14.27
C ASN A 114 6.11 10.84 13.93
N LEU A 115 5.74 10.18 12.82
CA LEU A 115 6.44 8.99 12.36
C LEU A 115 7.92 9.30 12.05
N THR A 116 8.18 10.37 11.29
CA THR A 116 9.54 10.76 10.89
C THR A 116 10.40 11.15 12.10
N LYS A 117 9.84 11.92 13.06
CA LYS A 117 10.55 12.32 14.27
C LYS A 117 10.87 11.14 15.19
N ASN A 118 9.94 10.19 15.33
CA ASN A 118 10.19 8.97 16.11
C ASN A 118 11.32 8.15 15.49
N LEU A 119 11.29 7.95 14.17
CA LEU A 119 12.34 7.23 13.44
C LEU A 119 13.70 7.94 13.54
N ALA A 120 13.74 9.26 13.32
CA ALA A 120 14.96 10.04 13.47
C ALA A 120 15.51 9.99 14.92
N GLY A 121 14.64 10.02 15.92
CA GLY A 121 15.01 9.86 17.33
C GLY A 121 15.66 8.51 17.63
N MET A 122 15.07 7.43 17.12
CA MET A 122 15.64 6.08 17.24
C MET A 122 17.00 5.97 16.53
N ARG A 123 17.12 6.58 15.35
CA ARG A 123 18.35 6.59 14.57
C ARG A 123 19.50 7.33 15.24
N CYS A 124 19.23 8.31 16.10
CA CYS A 124 20.25 9.00 16.89
C CYS A 124 20.66 8.22 18.16
N ASN A 125 19.81 7.33 18.67
CA ASN A 125 20.00 6.60 19.93
C ASN A 125 20.64 5.21 19.75
N VAL A 126 21.57 5.06 18.80
CA VAL A 126 22.14 3.80 18.23
C VAL A 126 22.73 2.78 19.23
N GLN A 127 22.70 3.04 20.54
CA GLN A 127 23.21 2.13 21.58
C GLN A 127 22.16 1.56 22.55
N ALA A 128 20.88 1.96 22.45
CA ALA A 128 19.83 1.34 23.25
C ALA A 128 19.18 0.18 22.49
N SER A 129 19.08 -0.99 23.13
CA SER A 129 18.19 -2.06 22.69
C SER A 129 16.80 -1.46 22.47
N VAL A 130 16.31 -1.43 21.23
CA VAL A 130 14.96 -0.92 20.91
C VAL A 130 13.98 -1.64 21.81
N VAL A 131 13.26 -0.88 22.64
CA VAL A 131 12.33 -1.47 23.60
C VAL A 131 11.07 -1.86 22.84
N SER A 132 10.46 -3.00 23.18
CA SER A 132 9.26 -3.50 22.49
C SER A 132 8.13 -2.46 22.38
N THR A 133 7.99 -1.60 23.40
CA THR A 133 7.00 -0.52 23.43
C THR A 133 7.23 0.54 22.35
N GLU A 134 8.49 0.82 21.99
CA GLU A 134 8.82 1.77 20.91
C GLU A 134 8.50 1.18 19.54
N GLU A 135 8.71 -0.13 19.38
CA GLU A 135 8.32 -0.85 18.17
C GLU A 135 6.80 -0.90 17.96
N ASP A 136 6.02 -1.04 19.04
CA ASP A 136 4.56 -1.02 18.97
C ASP A 136 4.03 0.34 18.51
N GLN A 137 4.56 1.43 19.07
CA GLN A 137 4.22 2.79 18.63
C GLN A 137 4.56 3.00 17.15
N LEU A 138 5.73 2.51 16.72
CA LEU A 138 6.15 2.62 15.34
C LEU A 138 5.22 1.82 14.40
N PHE A 139 4.80 0.64 14.83
CA PHE A 139 3.84 -0.19 14.09
C PHE A 139 2.49 0.52 13.90
N ASP A 140 2.01 1.19 14.94
CA ASP A 140 0.73 1.92 14.91
C ASP A 140 0.83 3.15 14.00
N LEU A 141 1.90 3.94 14.10
CA LEU A 141 2.12 5.10 13.23
C LEU A 141 2.22 4.68 11.75
N MET A 142 2.90 3.57 11.45
CA MET A 142 2.93 3.02 10.09
C MET A 142 1.55 2.52 9.63
N SER A 143 0.71 2.02 10.54
CA SER A 143 -0.65 1.60 10.21
C SER A 143 -1.52 2.79 9.81
N VAL A 144 -1.43 3.90 10.55
CA VAL A 144 -2.14 5.15 10.23
C VAL A 144 -1.71 5.68 8.87
N LEU A 145 -0.39 5.68 8.57
CA LEU A 145 0.10 6.09 7.26
C LEU A 145 -0.43 5.19 6.14
N GLN A 146 -0.43 3.87 6.32
CA GLN A 146 -0.95 2.93 5.32
C GLN A 146 -2.44 3.16 5.04
N GLU A 147 -3.24 3.35 6.09
CA GLU A 147 -4.66 3.68 5.94
C GLU A 147 -4.84 4.97 5.14
N ARG A 148 -4.04 6.00 5.45
CA ARG A 148 -4.12 7.27 4.73
C ARG A 148 -3.76 7.16 3.25
N LEU A 149 -2.70 6.43 2.92
CA LEU A 149 -2.28 6.19 1.53
C LEU A 149 -3.35 5.41 0.75
N SER A 150 -4.09 4.52 1.42
CA SER A 150 -5.16 3.74 0.78
C SER A 150 -6.37 4.56 0.33
N ARG A 151 -6.53 5.81 0.83
CA ARG A 151 -7.63 6.72 0.45
C ARG A 151 -7.48 7.35 -0.94
N GLY A 152 -6.34 7.13 -1.60
CA GLY A 152 -6.06 7.61 -2.94
C GLY A 152 -5.05 8.76 -2.98
N PHE A 153 -4.71 9.16 -4.20
CA PHE A 153 -3.68 10.16 -4.48
C PHE A 153 -4.07 11.56 -4.00
N ASP A 154 -3.10 12.25 -3.39
CA ASP A 154 -3.23 13.60 -2.87
C ASP A 154 -1.91 14.35 -3.08
N ILE A 155 -1.97 15.52 -3.71
CA ILE A 155 -0.78 16.28 -4.10
C ILE A 155 -0.08 16.93 -2.90
N ASP A 156 -0.85 17.38 -1.91
CA ASP A 156 -0.32 18.05 -0.72
C ASP A 156 0.31 17.03 0.22
N LEU A 157 -0.32 15.86 0.36
CA LEU A 157 0.27 14.72 1.05
C LEU A 157 1.57 14.26 0.35
N GLN A 158 1.61 14.21 -0.98
CA GLN A 158 2.85 13.85 -1.69
C GLN A 158 3.99 14.81 -1.35
N ASP A 159 3.74 16.13 -1.41
CA ASP A 159 4.74 17.15 -1.09
C ASP A 159 5.23 17.00 0.37
N LEU A 160 4.33 16.74 1.30
CA LEU A 160 4.65 16.46 2.70
C LEU A 160 5.51 15.19 2.87
N LEU A 161 5.15 14.08 2.22
CA LEU A 161 5.89 12.82 2.25
C LEU A 161 7.31 12.99 1.70
N LEU A 162 7.46 13.77 0.63
CA LEU A 162 8.76 14.08 0.05
C LEU A 162 9.62 14.95 0.98
N LYS A 163 9.05 16.03 1.54
CA LYS A 163 9.75 16.94 2.46
C LYS A 163 10.19 16.26 3.75
N SER A 164 9.40 15.32 4.25
CA SER A 164 9.73 14.55 5.46
C SER A 164 10.83 13.52 5.25
N GLY A 165 11.08 13.09 4.00
CA GLY A 165 12.06 12.03 3.72
C GLY A 165 11.62 10.66 4.25
N ILE A 166 10.33 10.46 4.52
CA ILE A 166 9.79 9.28 5.20
C ILE A 166 10.18 7.95 4.53
N PHE A 167 10.30 7.93 3.19
CA PHE A 167 10.71 6.75 2.47
C PHE A 167 12.08 6.23 2.91
N THR A 168 13.05 7.13 3.10
CA THR A 168 14.40 6.81 3.55
C THR A 168 14.41 6.24 4.97
N GLU A 169 13.53 6.75 5.83
CA GLU A 169 13.41 6.27 7.20
C GLU A 169 12.75 4.88 7.25
N LEU A 170 11.72 4.65 6.44
CA LEU A 170 11.13 3.30 6.29
C LEU A 170 12.13 2.30 5.69
N GLU A 171 12.92 2.73 4.71
CA GLU A 171 13.98 1.89 4.14
C GLU A 171 15.02 1.51 5.20
N TRP A 172 15.41 2.47 6.05
CA TRP A 172 16.34 2.20 7.15
C TRP A 172 15.78 1.15 8.11
N VAL A 173 14.51 1.25 8.49
CA VAL A 173 13.83 0.22 9.32
C VAL A 173 13.86 -1.14 8.64
N LEU A 174 13.47 -1.20 7.36
CA LEU A 174 13.44 -2.44 6.58
C LEU A 174 14.81 -3.12 6.50
N CYS A 175 15.86 -2.33 6.26
CA CYS A 175 17.23 -2.81 6.07
C CYS A 175 17.95 -3.14 7.38
N ASN A 176 17.48 -2.62 8.52
CA ASN A 176 18.15 -2.79 9.80
C ASN A 176 17.65 -4.04 10.55
N PRO A 177 18.51 -5.05 10.79
CA PRO A 177 18.12 -6.29 11.46
C PRO A 177 17.86 -6.13 12.97
N LEU A 178 18.16 -4.97 13.56
CA LEU A 178 17.85 -4.67 14.96
C LEU A 178 16.35 -4.59 15.22
N PHE A 179 15.56 -4.21 14.21
CA PHE A 179 14.11 -4.22 14.32
C PHE A 179 13.54 -5.63 14.19
N SER A 180 12.48 -5.90 14.93
CA SER A 180 11.76 -7.15 14.83
C SER A 180 11.23 -7.38 13.41
N LYS A 181 11.11 -8.65 13.04
CA LYS A 181 10.57 -9.06 11.74
C LYS A 181 9.21 -8.40 11.45
N ARG A 182 8.34 -8.29 12.47
CA ARG A 182 7.02 -7.66 12.36
C ARG A 182 7.10 -6.19 11.93
N VAL A 183 7.97 -5.41 12.56
CA VAL A 183 8.15 -3.98 12.24
C VAL A 183 8.76 -3.82 10.85
N ARG A 184 9.74 -4.65 10.50
CA ARG A 184 10.37 -4.64 9.16
C ARG A 184 9.37 -4.99 8.06
N GLU A 185 8.51 -5.98 8.29
CA GLU A 185 7.41 -6.33 7.38
C GLU A 185 6.40 -5.18 7.24
N LYS A 186 6.08 -4.50 8.35
CA LYS A 186 5.19 -3.33 8.32
C LYS A 186 5.80 -2.17 7.52
N ALA A 187 7.10 -1.92 7.67
CA ALA A 187 7.84 -0.95 6.86
C ALA A 187 7.81 -1.32 5.37
N ALA A 188 8.04 -2.60 5.03
CA ALA A 188 7.91 -3.10 3.67
C ALA A 188 6.53 -2.83 3.05
N ILE A 189 5.45 -3.06 3.81
CA ILE A 189 4.08 -2.76 3.37
C ILE A 189 3.91 -1.26 3.16
N SER A 190 4.36 -0.41 4.09
CA SER A 190 4.28 1.05 3.95
C SER A 190 5.00 1.55 2.70
N MET A 191 6.20 1.01 2.43
CA MET A 191 6.96 1.36 1.22
C MET A 191 6.24 0.92 -0.06
N LYS A 192 5.62 -0.26 -0.05
CA LYS A 192 4.77 -0.73 -1.15
C LYS A 192 3.59 0.23 -1.37
N GLU A 193 2.89 0.65 -0.32
CA GLU A 193 1.78 1.60 -0.43
C GLU A 193 2.25 2.96 -0.98
N LEU A 194 3.44 3.44 -0.60
CA LEU A 194 4.02 4.67 -1.16
C LEU A 194 4.25 4.56 -2.68
N VAL A 195 4.78 3.42 -3.15
CA VAL A 195 4.96 3.17 -4.59
C VAL A 195 3.63 3.11 -5.32
N LEU A 196 2.60 2.50 -4.72
CA LEU A 196 1.27 2.45 -5.32
C LEU A 196 0.57 3.81 -5.32
N PHE A 197 0.85 4.65 -4.31
CA PHE A 197 0.36 6.01 -4.22
C PHE A 197 0.92 6.90 -5.33
N ASN A 198 2.23 6.86 -5.59
CA ASN A 198 2.83 7.46 -6.78
C ASN A 198 4.09 6.71 -7.26
N LYS A 199 3.95 6.00 -8.38
CA LYS A 199 5.04 5.21 -8.97
C LYS A 199 6.17 6.09 -9.49
N ASP A 200 5.87 7.22 -10.11
CA ASP A 200 6.87 8.07 -10.78
C ASP A 200 7.84 8.70 -9.77
N VAL A 201 7.42 8.81 -8.51
CA VAL A 201 8.21 9.39 -7.43
C VAL A 201 9.04 8.33 -6.70
N PHE A 202 8.44 7.22 -6.30
CA PHE A 202 9.07 6.29 -5.35
C PHE A 202 9.77 5.09 -6.00
N VAL A 203 9.56 4.82 -7.30
CA VAL A 203 10.24 3.72 -8.01
C VAL A 203 11.76 3.86 -7.91
N GLY A 204 12.30 5.05 -8.16
CA GLY A 204 13.75 5.29 -8.09
C GLY A 204 14.32 4.96 -6.71
N SER A 205 13.63 5.36 -5.65
CA SER A 205 14.04 5.10 -4.27
C SER A 205 14.05 3.61 -3.93
N VAL A 206 13.08 2.82 -4.44
CA VAL A 206 13.08 1.36 -4.26
C VAL A 206 14.28 0.71 -4.96
N LEU A 207 14.58 1.12 -6.19
CA LEU A 207 15.57 0.47 -7.05
C LEU A 207 17.02 0.82 -6.67
N ILE A 208 17.27 2.04 -6.23
CA ILE A 208 18.63 2.51 -5.90
C ILE A 208 19.03 2.08 -4.47
N GLY A 209 18.05 1.83 -3.61
CA GLY A 209 18.26 1.54 -2.20
C GLY A 209 18.60 0.08 -1.87
N GLY A 210 18.60 -0.23 -0.57
CA GLY A 210 18.80 -1.59 -0.04
C GLY A 210 17.51 -2.43 0.03
N SER A 211 16.38 -1.81 -0.30
CA SER A 211 15.02 -2.35 -0.13
C SER A 211 14.80 -3.71 -0.77
N VAL A 212 15.15 -3.87 -2.04
CA VAL A 212 14.94 -5.11 -2.81
C VAL A 212 15.71 -6.27 -2.17
N LYS A 213 17.00 -6.04 -1.89
CA LYS A 213 17.87 -7.02 -1.24
C LYS A 213 17.40 -7.39 0.17
N ALA A 214 16.89 -6.43 0.94
CA ALA A 214 16.34 -6.66 2.27
C ALA A 214 15.09 -7.55 2.21
N LEU A 215 14.14 -7.25 1.32
CA LEU A 215 12.93 -8.04 1.10
C LEU A 215 13.25 -9.49 0.72
N ILE A 216 14.13 -9.67 -0.26
CA ILE A 216 14.59 -10.99 -0.70
C ILE A 216 15.24 -11.78 0.44
N SER A 217 16.02 -11.09 1.30
CA SER A 217 16.74 -11.75 2.39
C SER A 217 15.83 -12.12 3.57
N MET A 218 14.72 -11.40 3.76
CA MET A 218 13.72 -11.74 4.79
C MET A 218 13.00 -13.04 4.46
N GLY A 219 12.71 -13.30 3.18
CA GLY A 219 12.15 -14.57 2.71
C GLY A 219 10.85 -15.00 3.39
N SER A 220 10.13 -14.05 4.00
CA SER A 220 8.86 -14.28 4.66
C SER A 220 7.70 -14.16 3.69
N LEU A 221 6.55 -14.75 4.05
CA LEU A 221 5.31 -14.64 3.28
C LEU A 221 4.98 -13.17 2.94
N CYS A 222 5.06 -12.28 3.92
CA CYS A 222 4.81 -10.85 3.74
C CYS A 222 5.82 -10.21 2.76
N SER A 223 7.11 -10.51 2.90
CA SER A 223 8.13 -9.98 1.98
C SER A 223 7.91 -10.44 0.54
N LEU A 224 7.47 -11.68 0.32
CA LEU A 224 7.12 -12.21 -1.00
C LEU A 224 5.85 -11.54 -1.57
N GLN A 225 4.84 -11.28 -0.74
CA GLN A 225 3.64 -10.54 -1.15
C GLN A 225 3.97 -9.09 -1.55
N VAL A 226 4.84 -8.43 -0.80
CA VAL A 226 5.34 -7.10 -1.13
C VAL A 226 6.12 -7.13 -2.44
N LEU A 227 7.05 -8.08 -2.62
CA LEU A 227 7.80 -8.25 -3.87
C LEU A 227 6.86 -8.49 -5.07
N SER A 228 5.88 -9.39 -4.96
CA SER A 228 4.90 -9.63 -6.03
C SER A 228 4.14 -8.35 -6.42
N SER A 229 3.72 -7.56 -5.42
CA SER A 229 3.03 -6.28 -5.65
C SER A 229 3.94 -5.25 -6.31
N LEU A 230 5.20 -5.15 -5.87
CA LEU A 230 6.18 -4.25 -6.44
C LEU A 230 6.58 -4.67 -7.86
N ILE A 231 6.67 -5.97 -8.17
CA ILE A 231 6.93 -6.44 -9.55
C ILE A 231 5.82 -5.96 -10.48
N LYS A 232 4.55 -6.06 -10.07
CA LYS A 232 3.43 -5.54 -10.86
C LYS A 232 3.46 -4.02 -11.02
N ALA A 233 3.87 -3.32 -9.97
CA ALA A 233 3.88 -1.86 -9.95
C ALA A 233 5.01 -1.27 -10.79
N ILE A 234 6.23 -1.82 -10.64
CA ILE A 234 7.48 -1.30 -11.18
C ILE A 234 7.88 -2.01 -12.49
N LYS A 235 7.44 -3.26 -12.70
CA LYS A 235 7.72 -4.09 -13.88
C LYS A 235 9.20 -4.46 -14.02
N SER A 236 9.69 -4.53 -15.26
CA SER A 236 11.04 -5.02 -15.62
C SER A 236 12.17 -4.40 -14.79
N PRO A 237 12.21 -3.07 -14.51
CA PRO A 237 13.28 -2.49 -13.70
C PRO A 237 13.47 -3.14 -12.33
N LEU A 238 12.38 -3.54 -11.66
CA LEU A 238 12.49 -4.27 -10.39
C LEU A 238 13.00 -5.68 -10.60
N VAL A 239 12.53 -6.37 -11.64
CA VAL A 239 13.00 -7.73 -11.95
C VAL A 239 14.49 -7.72 -12.29
N ASP A 240 14.97 -6.69 -12.99
CA ASP A 240 16.38 -6.50 -13.28
C ASP A 240 17.21 -6.30 -11.99
N GLU A 241 16.71 -5.51 -11.05
CA GLU A 241 17.37 -5.33 -9.75
C GLU A 241 17.33 -6.62 -8.89
N MET A 242 16.26 -7.39 -8.99
CA MET A 242 16.18 -8.70 -8.35
C MET A 242 17.16 -9.71 -8.98
N GLU A 243 17.44 -9.61 -10.28
CA GLU A 243 18.45 -10.41 -10.97
C GLU A 243 19.86 -10.01 -10.52
N SER A 244 20.15 -8.71 -10.50
CA SER A 244 21.46 -8.14 -10.16
C SER A 244 21.95 -8.56 -8.76
N CYS A 245 21.02 -8.67 -7.80
CA CYS A 245 21.31 -9.11 -6.43
C CYS A 245 21.16 -10.63 -6.20
N GLY A 246 20.94 -11.42 -7.26
CA GLY A 246 20.75 -12.88 -7.18
C GLY A 246 19.45 -13.31 -6.49
N GLY A 247 18.48 -12.40 -6.38
CA GLY A 247 17.20 -12.61 -5.70
C GLY A 247 16.29 -13.61 -6.39
N ILE A 248 16.34 -13.70 -7.72
CA ILE A 248 15.52 -14.63 -8.51
C ILE A 248 15.73 -16.07 -8.04
N LEU A 249 16.99 -16.50 -7.87
CA LEU A 249 17.30 -17.86 -7.42
C LEU A 249 16.81 -18.13 -5.99
N LYS A 250 16.81 -17.12 -5.12
CA LYS A 250 16.28 -17.22 -3.76
C LYS A 250 14.75 -17.41 -3.78
N ILE A 251 14.03 -16.66 -4.62
CA ILE A 251 12.58 -16.84 -4.83
C ILE A 251 12.27 -18.24 -5.35
N VAL A 252 13.01 -18.71 -6.35
CA VAL A 252 12.88 -20.09 -6.84
C VAL A 252 13.17 -21.08 -5.72
N GLY A 253 14.07 -20.75 -4.77
CA GLY A 253 14.34 -21.48 -3.53
C GLY A 253 13.11 -21.72 -2.66
N HIS A 254 12.28 -20.69 -2.49
CA HIS A 254 11.07 -20.74 -1.66
C HIS A 254 9.97 -21.68 -2.19
N LEU A 255 10.05 -22.13 -3.45
CA LEU A 255 9.18 -23.19 -3.98
C LEU A 255 9.38 -24.54 -3.27
N SER A 256 10.51 -24.73 -2.60
CA SER A 256 10.80 -25.91 -1.77
C SER A 256 10.55 -25.67 -0.27
N SER A 257 9.87 -24.58 0.10
CA SER A 257 9.50 -24.30 1.50
C SER A 257 8.52 -25.34 2.06
N GLU A 258 8.60 -25.60 3.37
CA GLU A 258 7.64 -26.46 4.07
C GLU A 258 6.24 -25.83 4.10
N ASP A 259 6.19 -24.50 4.23
CA ASP A 259 4.95 -23.75 4.29
C ASP A 259 4.27 -23.65 2.91
N MET A 260 3.00 -24.06 2.85
CA MET A 260 2.20 -24.02 1.63
C MET A 260 1.99 -22.59 1.14
N GLU A 261 1.75 -21.64 2.04
CA GLU A 261 1.47 -20.24 1.68
C GLU A 261 2.70 -19.59 1.07
N THR A 262 3.88 -19.82 1.66
CA THR A 262 5.17 -19.39 1.11
C THR A 262 5.41 -19.98 -0.28
N ARG A 263 5.14 -21.28 -0.48
CA ARG A 263 5.26 -21.90 -1.82
C ARG A 263 4.30 -21.28 -2.83
N ALA A 264 3.04 -21.07 -2.46
CA ALA A 264 2.05 -20.44 -3.32
C ALA A 264 2.47 -19.01 -3.70
N MET A 265 2.91 -18.20 -2.75
CA MET A 265 3.39 -16.85 -3.03
C MET A 265 4.70 -16.82 -3.83
N ALA A 266 5.58 -17.80 -3.64
CA ALA A 266 6.77 -17.95 -4.48
C ALA A 266 6.41 -18.30 -5.93
N VAL A 267 5.39 -19.14 -6.15
CA VAL A 267 4.83 -19.39 -7.49
C VAL A 267 4.30 -18.09 -8.09
N GLU A 268 3.50 -17.31 -7.35
CA GLU A 268 3.01 -16.01 -7.84
C GLU A 268 4.17 -15.07 -8.21
N CYS A 269 5.20 -14.94 -7.37
CA CYS A 269 6.39 -14.14 -7.71
C CYS A 269 7.06 -14.61 -9.00
N VAL A 270 7.22 -15.92 -9.18
CA VAL A 270 7.79 -16.50 -10.41
C VAL A 270 6.93 -16.22 -11.64
N MET A 271 5.59 -16.23 -11.51
CA MET A 271 4.69 -15.88 -12.60
C MET A 271 4.90 -14.43 -13.03
N GLU A 272 4.98 -13.51 -12.07
CA GLU A 272 5.21 -12.08 -12.34
C GLU A 272 6.60 -11.83 -12.93
N ILE A 273 7.64 -12.50 -12.42
CA ILE A 273 8.99 -12.46 -13.01
C ILE A 273 8.96 -13.01 -14.44
N GLY A 274 8.19 -14.07 -14.72
CA GLY A 274 8.00 -14.58 -16.08
C GLY A 274 7.33 -13.57 -17.01
N TYR A 275 6.35 -12.82 -16.50
CA TYR A 275 5.62 -11.83 -17.30
C TYR A 275 6.47 -10.58 -17.61
N PHE A 276 7.15 -10.01 -16.62
CA PHE A 276 7.89 -8.74 -16.76
C PHE A 276 9.39 -8.91 -16.99
N GLY A 277 9.95 -10.08 -16.72
CA GLY A 277 11.39 -10.33 -16.73
C GLY A 277 11.98 -10.35 -18.14
N ARG A 278 13.18 -9.77 -18.26
CA ARG A 278 13.99 -9.86 -19.47
C ARG A 278 14.68 -11.21 -19.55
N LYS A 279 15.40 -11.43 -20.65
CA LYS A 279 16.02 -12.71 -21.01
C LYS A 279 16.88 -13.27 -19.86
N GLU A 280 17.69 -12.43 -19.24
CA GLU A 280 18.64 -12.77 -18.18
C GLU A 280 17.91 -13.30 -16.93
N ALA A 281 16.85 -12.61 -16.52
CA ALA A 281 16.00 -13.01 -15.40
C ALA A 281 15.33 -14.37 -15.64
N VAL A 282 14.79 -14.59 -16.85
CA VAL A 282 14.14 -15.85 -17.23
C VAL A 282 15.14 -17.00 -17.35
N GLU A 283 16.33 -16.76 -17.91
CA GLU A 283 17.43 -17.73 -17.94
C GLU A 283 17.85 -18.13 -16.53
N SER A 284 18.01 -17.15 -15.62
CA SER A 284 18.33 -17.38 -14.22
C SER A 284 17.29 -18.30 -13.55
N MET A 285 16.00 -18.05 -13.77
CA MET A 285 14.93 -18.92 -13.27
C MET A 285 15.01 -20.36 -13.78
N ILE A 286 15.08 -20.54 -15.11
CA ILE A 286 15.05 -21.87 -15.74
C ILE A 286 16.31 -22.67 -15.35
N ASN A 287 17.48 -22.03 -15.39
CA ASN A 287 18.74 -22.64 -14.97
C ASN A 287 18.77 -22.91 -13.46
N GLY A 288 18.06 -22.09 -12.68
CA GLY A 288 17.83 -22.23 -11.23
C GLY A 288 16.92 -23.39 -10.81
N ARG A 289 16.69 -24.37 -11.69
CA ARG A 289 15.82 -25.55 -11.47
C ARG A 289 14.34 -25.22 -11.27
N LEU A 290 13.87 -24.07 -11.75
CA LEU A 290 12.46 -23.68 -11.63
C LEU A 290 11.52 -24.77 -12.16
N ILE A 291 11.76 -25.25 -13.38
CA ILE A 291 10.87 -26.22 -14.03
C ILE A 291 10.77 -27.52 -13.23
N LYS A 292 11.90 -28.01 -12.71
CA LYS A 292 11.92 -29.20 -11.85
C LYS A 292 11.04 -29.01 -10.61
N ARG A 293 11.19 -27.86 -9.93
CA ARG A 293 10.40 -27.53 -8.73
C ARG A 293 8.90 -27.40 -9.03
N LEU A 294 8.53 -26.78 -10.15
CA LEU A 294 7.11 -26.67 -10.54
C LEU A 294 6.49 -28.04 -10.85
N VAL A 295 7.22 -28.93 -11.52
CA VAL A 295 6.77 -30.32 -11.76
C VAL A 295 6.56 -31.06 -10.44
N GLU A 296 7.51 -30.95 -9.50
CA GLU A 296 7.40 -31.55 -8.17
C GLU A 296 6.18 -31.03 -7.38
N LEU A 297 5.90 -29.71 -7.45
CA LEU A 297 4.73 -29.11 -6.82
C LEU A 297 3.41 -29.59 -7.42
N GLN A 298 3.31 -29.58 -8.75
CA GLN A 298 2.12 -30.05 -9.45
C GLN A 298 1.85 -31.54 -9.13
N ARG A 299 2.89 -32.37 -9.05
CA ARG A 299 2.77 -33.78 -8.66
C ARG A 299 2.28 -33.94 -7.22
N ALA A 300 2.85 -33.19 -6.27
CA ALA A 300 2.48 -33.28 -4.86
C ALA A 300 1.01 -32.92 -4.61
N GLU A 301 0.41 -32.11 -5.47
CA GLU A 301 -0.96 -31.64 -5.33
C GLU A 301 -2.02 -32.60 -5.89
N VAL A 302 -1.66 -33.42 -6.89
CA VAL A 302 -2.55 -34.44 -7.49
C VAL A 302 -3.02 -35.49 -6.47
N GLY A 303 -2.32 -35.63 -5.34
CA GLY A 303 -2.69 -36.53 -4.24
C GLY A 303 -3.61 -35.94 -3.16
N VAL A 304 -3.94 -34.64 -3.22
CA VAL A 304 -4.73 -33.95 -2.18
C VAL A 304 -6.21 -33.89 -2.57
N ALA A 305 -7.12 -34.26 -1.66
CA ALA A 305 -8.56 -34.33 -1.90
C ALA A 305 -9.16 -33.00 -2.44
N ARG A 306 -10.15 -33.13 -3.33
CA ARG A 306 -10.82 -32.09 -4.17
C ARG A 306 -11.42 -30.87 -3.44
N GLU A 307 -11.38 -30.81 -2.11
CA GLU A 307 -12.04 -29.78 -1.31
C GLU A 307 -11.14 -28.57 -0.99
N ARG A 308 -9.85 -28.60 -1.35
CA ARG A 308 -8.94 -27.46 -1.19
C ARG A 308 -8.63 -26.83 -2.55
N LYS A 309 -8.47 -25.50 -2.57
CA LYS A 309 -7.89 -24.78 -3.74
C LYS A 309 -6.59 -25.48 -4.12
N HIS A 310 -6.37 -25.72 -5.41
CA HIS A 310 -5.15 -26.33 -5.94
C HIS A 310 -4.21 -25.21 -6.47
N PRO A 311 -3.47 -24.48 -5.61
CA PRO A 311 -2.61 -23.38 -6.03
C PRO A 311 -1.52 -23.75 -7.04
N PHE A 312 -1.12 -25.03 -7.13
CA PHE A 312 -0.04 -25.49 -8.01
C PHE A 312 -0.53 -26.16 -9.30
N ALA A 313 -1.85 -26.22 -9.50
CA ALA A 313 -2.44 -26.88 -10.65
C ALA A 313 -1.96 -26.20 -11.93
N ASN A 314 -1.43 -27.02 -12.84
CA ASN A 314 -0.92 -26.59 -14.13
C ASN A 314 0.11 -25.45 -14.04
N CYS A 315 0.86 -25.33 -12.93
CA CYS A 315 1.78 -24.20 -12.73
C CYS A 315 2.88 -24.14 -13.80
N VAL A 316 3.32 -25.29 -14.35
CA VAL A 316 4.26 -25.31 -15.48
C VAL A 316 3.65 -24.67 -16.73
N ALA A 317 2.40 -25.00 -17.05
CA ALA A 317 1.69 -24.41 -18.18
C ALA A 317 1.38 -22.92 -17.94
N ARG A 318 0.98 -22.55 -16.72
CA ARG A 318 0.80 -21.14 -16.32
C ARG A 318 2.07 -20.33 -16.58
N LEU A 319 3.24 -20.84 -16.17
CA LEU A 319 4.51 -20.17 -16.44
C LEU A 319 4.76 -20.00 -17.94
N ALA A 320 4.55 -21.06 -18.74
CA ALA A 320 4.74 -20.99 -20.19
C ALA A 320 3.83 -19.93 -20.83
N VAL A 321 2.57 -19.83 -20.38
CA VAL A 321 1.65 -18.77 -20.79
C VAL A 321 2.17 -17.39 -20.38
N GLN A 322 2.60 -17.19 -19.14
CA GLN A 322 3.14 -15.89 -18.69
C GLN A 322 4.33 -15.44 -19.52
N LEU A 323 5.24 -16.34 -19.88
CA LEU A 323 6.36 -16.02 -20.76
C LEU A 323 5.91 -15.65 -22.19
N GLU A 324 4.85 -16.27 -22.69
CA GLU A 324 4.33 -16.01 -24.04
C GLU A 324 3.55 -14.70 -24.14
N VAL A 325 2.70 -14.39 -23.16
CA VAL A 325 1.91 -13.14 -23.13
C VAL A 325 2.65 -11.97 -22.48
N GLY A 326 3.77 -12.24 -21.79
CA GLY A 326 4.54 -11.27 -21.04
C GLY A 326 5.17 -10.16 -21.86
N GLU A 327 5.49 -9.06 -21.18
CA GLU A 327 6.06 -7.83 -21.74
C GLU A 327 7.59 -7.87 -21.88
N GLY A 328 8.28 -8.72 -21.10
CA GLY A 328 9.74 -8.65 -20.96
C GLY A 328 10.58 -9.31 -22.06
N LEU A 329 9.99 -10.23 -22.83
CA LEU A 329 10.70 -11.08 -23.80
C LEU A 329 10.38 -10.74 -25.27
N ARG A 330 11.37 -10.86 -26.15
CA ARG A 330 11.14 -10.79 -27.61
C ARG A 330 10.52 -12.09 -28.12
N GLN A 331 9.81 -12.03 -29.24
CA GLN A 331 9.16 -13.22 -29.84
C GLN A 331 10.11 -14.41 -30.09
N ARG A 332 11.36 -14.14 -30.50
CA ARG A 332 12.38 -15.19 -30.65
C ARG A 332 12.76 -15.87 -29.33
N GLU A 333 12.84 -15.09 -28.25
CA GLU A 333 13.20 -15.56 -26.91
C GLU A 333 12.06 -16.37 -26.32
N LYS A 334 10.80 -15.91 -26.48
CA LYS A 334 9.60 -16.65 -26.10
C LYS A 334 9.58 -18.06 -26.70
N ARG A 335 9.85 -18.18 -28.00
CA ARG A 335 9.94 -19.48 -28.69
C ARG A 335 11.08 -20.36 -28.16
N ALA A 336 12.25 -19.77 -27.93
CA ALA A 336 13.41 -20.50 -27.40
C ALA A 336 13.15 -21.03 -25.99
N PHE A 337 12.61 -20.21 -25.09
CA PHE A 337 12.28 -20.63 -23.73
C PHE A 337 11.16 -21.67 -23.71
N LYS A 338 10.16 -21.60 -24.59
CA LYS A 338 9.14 -22.65 -24.72
C LYS A 338 9.78 -24.01 -25.02
N GLN A 339 10.75 -24.08 -25.94
CA GLN A 339 11.48 -25.32 -26.22
C GLN A 339 12.33 -25.78 -25.03
N GLN A 340 12.99 -24.84 -24.34
CA GLN A 340 13.78 -25.16 -23.15
C GLN A 340 12.92 -25.72 -22.02
N ILE A 341 11.73 -25.14 -21.79
CA ILE A 341 10.75 -25.63 -20.81
C ILE A 341 10.33 -27.06 -21.15
N LEU A 342 9.96 -27.33 -22.41
CA LEU A 342 9.57 -28.68 -22.83
C LEU A 342 10.67 -29.71 -22.61
N SER A 343 11.94 -29.37 -22.89
CA SER A 343 13.09 -30.24 -22.58
C SER A 343 13.21 -30.49 -21.08
N LYS A 344 13.15 -29.42 -20.27
CA LYS A 344 13.30 -29.51 -18.82
C LYS A 344 12.15 -30.23 -18.12
N VAL A 345 10.94 -30.16 -18.66
CA VAL A 345 9.78 -30.95 -18.20
C VAL A 345 10.08 -32.44 -18.37
N ARG A 346 10.54 -32.86 -19.56
CA ARG A 346 10.88 -34.26 -19.83
C ARG A 346 11.97 -34.78 -18.89
N GLU A 347 12.96 -33.95 -18.57
CA GLU A 347 14.03 -34.28 -17.61
C GLU A 347 13.53 -34.38 -16.15
N ALA A 348 12.47 -33.65 -15.78
CA ALA A 348 11.98 -33.55 -14.40
C ALA A 348 10.86 -34.55 -14.07
N CYS A 349 10.14 -35.05 -15.07
CA CYS A 349 9.08 -36.02 -14.89
C CYS A 349 9.62 -37.41 -14.54
N VAL A 350 8.87 -38.16 -13.73
CA VAL A 350 9.23 -39.52 -13.30
C VAL A 350 8.68 -40.61 -14.23
N SER A 351 7.77 -40.25 -15.14
CA SER A 351 7.18 -41.17 -16.12
C SER A 351 6.84 -40.46 -17.43
N ASP A 352 6.79 -41.23 -18.52
CA ASP A 352 6.39 -40.73 -19.83
C ASP A 352 4.94 -40.21 -19.84
N ALA A 353 4.05 -40.83 -19.05
CA ALA A 353 2.66 -40.40 -18.93
C ALA A 353 2.53 -39.01 -18.27
N GLU A 354 3.28 -38.77 -17.20
CA GLU A 354 3.34 -37.46 -16.54
C GLU A 354 3.92 -36.40 -17.50
N SER A 355 5.04 -36.75 -18.15
CA SER A 355 5.69 -35.89 -19.14
C SER A 355 4.75 -35.51 -20.28
N ALA A 356 4.06 -36.48 -20.89
CA ALA A 356 3.10 -36.26 -21.96
C ALA A 356 1.95 -35.35 -21.51
N THR A 357 1.45 -35.52 -20.29
CA THR A 357 0.36 -34.69 -19.73
C THR A 357 0.80 -33.24 -19.58
N ILE A 358 1.95 -32.98 -18.95
CA ILE A 358 2.45 -31.63 -18.72
C ILE A 358 2.85 -30.96 -20.06
N VAL A 359 3.50 -31.70 -20.96
CA VAL A 359 3.85 -31.22 -22.30
C VAL A 359 2.59 -30.82 -23.07
N ALA A 360 1.54 -31.64 -23.05
CA ALA A 360 0.27 -31.28 -23.66
C ALA A 360 -0.27 -29.99 -23.05
N GLN A 361 -0.36 -29.89 -21.72
CA GLN A 361 -0.84 -28.67 -21.05
C GLN A 361 -0.05 -27.42 -21.46
N VAL A 362 1.28 -27.51 -21.57
CA VAL A 362 2.14 -26.41 -22.03
C VAL A 362 1.85 -26.05 -23.49
N LEU A 363 1.65 -27.02 -24.38
CA LEU A 363 1.38 -26.75 -25.78
C LEU A 363 -0.02 -26.16 -26.00
N TRP A 364 -1.04 -26.71 -25.35
CA TRP A 364 -2.44 -26.30 -25.48
C TRP A 364 -2.76 -25.01 -24.71
N GLY A 365 -2.19 -24.82 -23.51
CA GLY A 365 -2.40 -23.60 -22.71
C GLY A 365 -1.73 -22.37 -23.33
N SER A 366 -0.67 -22.58 -24.10
CA SER A 366 0.11 -21.57 -24.82
C SER A 366 -0.20 -21.57 -26.32
N SER A 367 -1.43 -21.88 -26.70
CA SER A 367 -1.92 -21.74 -28.08
C SER A 367 -2.82 -20.50 -28.15
N PRO A 368 -2.60 -19.56 -29.09
CA PRO A 368 -3.34 -18.30 -29.17
C PRO A 368 -4.84 -18.47 -29.43
#